data_AF-A0A7C1ZR02-F1
#
_entry.id   AF-A0A7C1ZR02-F1
#
_cell.length_a   1.000
_cell.length_b   1.000
_cell.length_c   1.000
_cell.angle_alpha   90.00
_cell.angle_beta   90.00
_cell.angle_gamma   90.00
#
_symmetry.space_group_name_H-M   'P 1'
#
loop_
_entity.id
_entity.type
_entity.pdbx_description
1 polymer ?
#
loop_
_entity_poly.entity_id
_entity_poly.type
_entity_poly.pdbx_seq_one_letter_code
_entity_poly.pdbx_strand_id
1 'polypeptide(L)'
;MPERHADWLRQAKRDLAHARNAAEDGDYEWSCFAAQQGAEKAVKAVYQRLGAAAWGHSVTMLLTNLPQTCRPPETLVERAKALDKHYIPARYPNGFERGAPMDYYTRLEADRSVQDAQTIIHFCEDTLAGLAERDRETQNRHVSDESAPSGD
;
A
#
# COMPACT_ATOMS: atom_id res chain seq x y z
N MET A 1 -17.67 11.58 -3.09
CA MET A 1 -16.36 12.28 -3.22
C MET A 1 -15.70 11.76 -4.49
N PRO A 2 -14.98 12.58 -5.27
CA PRO A 2 -14.21 12.06 -6.40
C PRO A 2 -13.22 11.00 -5.90
N GLU A 3 -13.16 9.86 -6.57
CA GLU A 3 -12.23 8.79 -6.21
C GLU A 3 -10.78 9.27 -6.41
N ARG A 4 -10.08 9.53 -5.30
CA ARG A 4 -8.68 10.00 -5.33
C ARG A 4 -7.66 8.86 -5.27
N HIS A 5 -8.05 7.63 -5.60
CA HIS A 5 -7.17 6.46 -5.50
C HIS A 5 -5.86 6.65 -6.26
N ALA A 6 -5.89 7.33 -7.43
CA ALA A 6 -4.70 7.65 -8.21
C ALA A 6 -3.73 8.60 -7.47
N ASP A 7 -4.24 9.58 -6.71
CA ASP A 7 -3.40 10.46 -5.90
C ASP A 7 -2.70 9.69 -4.78
N TRP A 8 -3.43 8.81 -4.10
CA TRP A 8 -2.89 7.97 -3.03
C TRP A 8 -1.80 7.04 -3.54
N LEU A 9 -2.04 6.37 -4.67
CA LEU A 9 -1.05 5.49 -5.30
C LEU A 9 0.18 6.27 -5.80
N ARG A 10 -0.02 7.46 -6.37
CA ARG A 10 1.09 8.32 -6.79
C ARG A 10 1.96 8.73 -5.60
N GLN A 11 1.35 9.08 -4.46
CA GLN A 11 2.11 9.39 -3.25
C GLN A 11 2.83 8.14 -2.70
N ALA A 12 2.18 6.97 -2.70
CA ALA A 12 2.80 5.72 -2.28
C ALA A 12 4.10 5.40 -3.06
N LYS A 13 4.08 5.62 -4.38
CA LYS A 13 5.28 5.46 -5.23
C LYS A 13 6.37 6.49 -4.89
N ARG A 14 5.97 7.72 -4.58
CA ARG A 14 6.92 8.77 -4.16
C ARG A 14 7.58 8.43 -2.82
N ASP A 15 6.82 7.86 -1.90
CA ASP A 15 7.34 7.41 -0.60
C ASP A 15 8.30 6.22 -0.77
N LEU A 16 8.00 5.26 -1.67
CA LEU A 16 8.93 4.18 -2.00
C LEU A 16 10.23 4.71 -2.64
N ALA A 17 10.13 5.70 -3.53
CA ALA A 17 11.30 6.34 -4.10
C ALA A 17 12.13 7.05 -3.02
N HIS A 18 11.48 7.72 -2.06
CA HIS A 18 12.17 8.32 -0.93
C HIS A 18 12.85 7.27 -0.04
N ALA A 19 12.20 6.12 0.20
CA ALA A 19 12.78 5.03 0.98
C ALA A 19 14.08 4.50 0.34
N ARG A 20 14.12 4.39 -0.99
CA ARG A 20 15.34 4.01 -1.73
C ARG A 20 16.46 5.02 -1.54
N ASN A 21 16.15 6.30 -1.75
CA ASN A 21 17.14 7.37 -1.59
C ASN A 21 17.69 7.41 -0.15
N ALA A 22 16.82 7.34 0.86
CA ALA A 22 17.23 7.30 2.26
C ALA A 22 18.14 6.09 2.58
N ALA A 23 17.86 4.92 1.98
CA ALA A 23 18.73 3.74 2.14
C ALA A 23 20.11 3.94 1.49
N GLU A 24 20.19 4.66 0.36
CA GLU A 24 21.44 5.01 -0.32
C GLU A 24 22.24 6.05 0.47
N ASP A 25 21.56 7.03 1.07
CA ASP A 25 22.15 8.12 1.85
C ASP A 25 22.59 7.68 3.26
N GLY A 26 22.15 6.49 3.71
CA GLY A 26 22.49 5.93 5.03
C GLY A 26 21.47 6.26 6.14
N ASP A 27 20.37 6.93 5.80
CA ASP A 27 19.27 7.27 6.70
C ASP A 27 18.30 6.07 6.83
N TYR A 28 18.79 4.98 7.41
CA TYR A 28 18.10 3.68 7.39
C TYR A 28 16.75 3.68 8.12
N GLU A 29 16.62 4.42 9.22
CA GLU A 29 15.36 4.60 9.93
C GLU A 29 14.33 5.34 9.08
N TRP A 30 14.75 6.36 8.33
CA TRP A 30 13.89 7.09 7.40
C TRP A 30 13.50 6.24 6.21
N SER A 31 14.41 5.39 5.72
CA SER A 31 14.08 4.40 4.69
C SER A 31 12.97 3.45 5.14
N CYS A 32 13.11 2.84 6.32
CA CYS A 32 12.11 1.93 6.87
C CYS A 32 10.76 2.62 7.13
N PHE A 33 10.78 3.85 7.65
CA PHE A 33 9.56 4.64 7.86
C PHE A 33 8.86 4.99 6.54
N ALA A 34 9.61 5.49 5.55
CA ALA A 34 9.07 5.84 4.25
C ALA A 34 8.52 4.61 3.50
N ALA A 35 9.18 3.45 3.64
CA ALA A 35 8.69 2.19 3.10
C ALA A 35 7.34 1.79 3.70
N GLN A 36 7.20 1.84 5.03
CA GLN A 36 5.91 1.58 5.70
C GLN A 36 4.83 2.56 5.21
N GLN A 37 5.17 3.85 5.09
CA GLN A 37 4.25 4.89 4.61
C GLN A 37 3.80 4.66 3.15
N GLY A 38 4.71 4.22 2.28
CA GLY A 38 4.39 3.87 0.90
C GLY A 38 3.40 2.71 0.82
N ALA A 39 3.66 1.64 1.58
CA ALA A 39 2.75 0.50 1.67
C ALA A 39 1.36 0.90 2.22
N GLU A 40 1.30 1.67 3.31
CA GLU A 40 0.05 2.16 3.89
C GLU A 40 -0.81 2.93 2.87
N LYS A 41 -0.20 3.87 2.15
CA LYS A 41 -0.91 4.70 1.16
C LYS A 41 -1.38 3.90 -0.05
N ALA A 42 -0.61 2.89 -0.48
CA ALA A 42 -1.02 2.01 -1.58
C ALA A 42 -2.27 1.19 -1.22
N VAL A 43 -2.32 0.63 -0.01
CA VAL A 43 -3.51 -0.11 0.44
C VAL A 43 -4.71 0.83 0.59
N LYS A 44 -4.50 2.04 1.11
CA LYS A 44 -5.56 3.08 1.16
C LYS A 44 -6.06 3.49 -0.22
N ALA A 45 -5.23 3.44 -1.26
CA ALA A 45 -5.69 3.66 -2.63
C ALA A 45 -6.72 2.59 -3.07
N VAL A 46 -6.51 1.32 -2.69
CA VAL A 46 -7.48 0.23 -2.95
C VAL A 46 -8.81 0.51 -2.23
N TYR A 47 -8.77 0.91 -0.96
CA TYR A 47 -9.99 1.30 -0.24
C TYR A 47 -10.73 2.47 -0.91
N GLN A 48 -10.01 3.50 -1.33
CA GLN A 48 -10.59 4.65 -2.03
C GLN A 48 -11.27 4.24 -3.34
N ARG A 49 -10.70 3.27 -4.07
CA ARG A 49 -11.30 2.72 -5.30
C ARG A 49 -12.54 1.87 -5.04
N LEU A 50 -12.62 1.26 -3.85
CA LEU A 50 -13.79 0.50 -3.39
C LEU A 50 -14.86 1.41 -2.77
N GLY A 51 -14.69 2.73 -2.79
CA GLY A 51 -15.61 3.68 -2.16
C GLY A 51 -15.63 3.61 -0.63
N ALA A 52 -14.58 3.05 -0.02
CA ALA A 52 -14.47 2.84 1.42
C ALA A 52 -13.38 3.71 2.05
N ALA A 53 -13.59 4.10 3.31
CA ALA A 53 -12.58 4.80 4.10
C ALA A 53 -11.77 3.78 4.93
N ALA A 54 -10.45 3.82 4.79
CA ALA A 54 -9.53 3.05 5.63
C ALA A 54 -8.98 3.92 6.77
N TRP A 55 -9.04 3.41 7.99
CA TRP A 55 -8.59 4.10 9.20
C TRP A 55 -7.37 3.40 9.82
N GLY A 56 -6.50 4.20 10.45
CA GLY A 56 -5.28 3.70 11.09
C GLY A 56 -4.06 3.63 10.16
N HIS A 57 -2.98 3.07 10.71
CA HIS A 57 -1.65 3.02 10.09
C HIS A 57 -1.08 1.61 9.94
N SER A 58 -1.74 0.60 10.52
CA SER A 58 -1.29 -0.79 10.38
C SER A 58 -1.59 -1.29 8.97
N VAL A 59 -0.55 -1.50 8.19
CA VAL A 59 -0.62 -2.10 6.85
C VAL A 59 -1.16 -3.53 6.96
N THR A 60 -0.79 -4.27 8.01
CA THR A 60 -1.32 -5.62 8.27
C THR A 60 -2.83 -5.60 8.40
N MET A 61 -3.38 -4.70 9.23
CA MET A 61 -4.82 -4.60 9.44
C MET A 61 -5.54 -4.13 8.17
N LEU A 62 -4.95 -3.16 7.46
CA LEU A 62 -5.50 -2.67 6.20
C LEU A 62 -5.58 -3.78 5.14
N LEU A 63 -4.53 -4.59 4.97
CA LEU A 63 -4.53 -5.70 4.02
C LEU A 63 -5.49 -6.82 4.43
N THR A 64 -5.51 -7.20 5.71
CA THR A 64 -6.37 -8.30 6.22
C THR A 64 -7.85 -7.98 6.07
N ASN A 65 -8.20 -6.70 6.25
CA ASN A 65 -9.56 -6.20 6.19
C ASN A 65 -10.04 -5.85 4.76
N LEU A 66 -9.21 -6.07 3.73
CA LEU A 66 -9.69 -5.96 2.35
C LEU A 66 -10.80 -6.99 2.09
N PRO A 67 -11.79 -6.69 1.22
CA PRO A 67 -12.79 -7.65 0.79
C PRO A 67 -12.15 -8.91 0.21
N GLN A 68 -12.85 -10.06 0.29
CA GLN A 68 -12.33 -11.34 -0.20
C GLN A 68 -11.83 -11.29 -1.65
N THR A 69 -12.47 -10.51 -2.51
CA THR A 69 -12.09 -10.32 -3.93
C THR A 69 -10.76 -9.58 -4.12
N CYS A 70 -10.27 -8.91 -3.09
CA CYS A 70 -9.03 -8.13 -3.09
C CYS A 70 -8.09 -8.57 -1.96
N ARG A 71 -8.34 -9.72 -1.33
CA ARG A 71 -7.55 -10.17 -0.17
C ARG A 71 -6.21 -10.73 -0.66
N PRO A 72 -5.07 -10.26 -0.14
CA PRO A 72 -3.77 -10.76 -0.54
C PRO A 72 -3.47 -12.16 0.04
N PRO A 73 -2.44 -12.85 -0.47
CA PRO A 73 -1.89 -14.04 0.19
C PRO A 73 -1.26 -13.70 1.54
N GLU A 74 -1.24 -14.66 2.47
CA GLU A 74 -0.67 -14.48 3.82
C GLU A 74 0.80 -14.05 3.77
N THR A 75 1.56 -14.48 2.76
CA THR A 75 2.96 -14.08 2.57
C THR A 75 3.13 -12.57 2.41
N LEU A 76 2.14 -11.86 1.87
CA LEU A 76 2.15 -10.41 1.78
C LEU A 76 1.78 -9.75 3.11
N VAL A 77 0.88 -10.38 3.87
CA VAL A 77 0.49 -9.94 5.22
C VAL A 77 1.69 -10.03 6.18
N GLU A 78 2.52 -11.07 6.06
CA GLU A 78 3.77 -11.19 6.83
C GLU A 78 4.75 -10.04 6.55
N ARG A 79 4.89 -9.62 5.28
CA ARG A 79 5.70 -8.45 4.92
C ARG A 79 5.14 -7.17 5.54
N ALA A 80 3.83 -7.01 5.55
CA ALA A 80 3.19 -5.88 6.23
C ALA A 80 3.44 -5.88 7.74
N LYS A 81 3.46 -7.06 8.39
CA LYS A 81 3.79 -7.17 9.83
C LYS A 81 5.23 -6.73 10.11
N ALA A 82 6.15 -6.95 9.18
CA ALA A 82 7.51 -6.43 9.29
C ALA A 82 7.52 -4.89 9.20
N LEU A 83 6.86 -4.33 8.19
CA LEU A 83 6.79 -2.87 8.00
C LEU A 83 6.11 -2.13 9.16
N ASP A 84 5.05 -2.69 9.74
CA ASP A 84 4.30 -2.05 10.84
C ASP A 84 5.18 -1.76 12.07
N LYS A 85 6.26 -2.52 12.26
CA LYS A 85 7.24 -2.31 13.33
C LYS A 85 8.04 -1.03 13.18
N HIS A 86 8.00 -0.37 12.01
CA HIS A 86 8.75 0.85 11.73
C HIS A 86 7.92 2.12 11.88
N TYR A 87 6.58 2.03 11.97
CA TYR A 87 5.71 3.20 11.99
C TYR A 87 6.00 4.19 13.14
N ILE A 88 6.25 3.68 14.35
CA ILE A 88 6.57 4.49 15.54
C ILE A 88 8.08 4.45 15.85
N PRO A 89 8.73 3.28 15.98
CA PRO A 89 10.11 3.20 16.48
C PRO A 89 11.14 3.89 15.59
N ALA A 90 10.91 4.00 14.28
CA ALA A 90 11.84 4.72 13.39
C ALA A 90 11.92 6.23 13.68
N ARG A 91 10.98 6.80 14.44
CA ARG A 91 10.87 8.25 14.66
C ARG A 91 11.08 8.68 16.11
N TYR A 92 10.85 7.78 17.06
CA TYR A 92 10.80 8.14 18.48
C TYR A 92 11.81 7.33 19.30
N PRO A 93 12.75 8.00 19.99
CA PRO A 93 13.70 7.34 20.89
C PRO A 93 13.05 6.52 21.99
N ASN A 94 11.81 6.84 22.37
CA ASN A 94 11.05 6.16 23.43
C ASN A 94 10.87 4.65 23.21
N GLY A 95 11.10 4.15 21.99
CA GLY A 95 11.10 2.73 21.68
C GLY A 95 12.38 1.98 22.06
N PHE A 96 13.42 2.68 22.52
CA PHE A 96 14.74 2.15 22.82
C PHE A 96 15.14 2.46 24.27
N GLU A 97 15.98 1.59 24.85
CA GLU A 97 16.47 1.80 26.23
C GLU A 97 17.37 3.04 26.33
N ARG A 98 18.15 3.33 25.28
CA ARG A 98 19.06 4.48 25.13
C ARG A 98 19.21 4.85 23.65
N GLY A 99 19.88 5.96 23.34
CA GLY A 99 20.19 6.35 21.96
C GLY A 99 19.01 6.89 21.16
N ALA A 100 19.21 7.08 19.86
CA ALA A 100 18.23 7.53 18.88
C ALA A 100 17.96 6.43 17.84
N PRO A 101 16.82 6.46 17.10
CA PRO A 101 16.52 5.44 16.10
C PRO A 101 17.66 5.18 15.10
N MET A 102 18.35 6.24 14.64
CA MET A 102 19.49 6.14 13.72
C MET A 102 20.64 5.24 14.22
N ASP A 103 20.76 5.02 15.54
CA ASP A 103 21.80 4.17 16.13
C ASP A 103 21.50 2.66 15.95
N TYR A 104 20.24 2.31 15.67
CA TYR A 104 19.75 0.93 15.67
C TYR A 104 19.43 0.38 14.28
N TYR A 105 18.99 1.23 13.37
CA TYR A 105 18.57 0.80 12.04
C TYR A 105 19.76 0.49 11.15
N THR A 106 19.66 -0.61 10.40
CA THR A 106 20.73 -1.10 9.54
C THR A 106 20.36 -1.03 8.06
N ARG A 107 21.38 -1.03 7.20
CA ARG A 107 21.19 -1.16 5.74
C ARG A 107 20.35 -2.39 5.37
N LEU A 108 20.56 -3.50 6.06
CA LEU A 108 19.82 -4.74 5.81
C LEU A 108 18.32 -4.57 6.08
N GLU A 109 17.95 -3.85 7.13
CA GLU A 109 16.54 -3.56 7.45
C GLU A 109 15.94 -2.57 6.45
N ALA A 110 16.70 -1.54 6.05
CA ALA A 110 16.29 -0.60 5.02
C ALA A 110 16.02 -1.30 3.68
N ASP A 111 16.97 -2.11 3.20
CA ASP A 111 16.86 -2.86 1.95
C ASP A 111 15.64 -3.81 1.95
N ARG A 112 15.43 -4.52 3.07
CA ARG A 112 14.26 -5.40 3.25
C ARG A 112 12.95 -4.62 3.26
N SER A 113 12.90 -3.50 3.97
CA SER A 113 11.69 -2.66 4.03
C SER A 113 11.32 -2.10 2.67
N VAL A 114 12.31 -1.65 1.88
CA VAL A 114 12.09 -1.22 0.49
C VAL A 114 11.52 -2.35 -0.36
N GLN A 115 12.02 -3.58 -0.24
CA GLN A 115 11.52 -4.73 -0.99
C GLN A 115 10.09 -5.11 -0.57
N ASP A 116 9.79 -5.09 0.73
CA ASP A 116 8.47 -5.38 1.27
C ASP A 116 7.44 -4.36 0.79
N ALA A 117 7.77 -3.06 0.91
CA ALA A 117 6.93 -1.98 0.43
C ALA A 117 6.70 -2.05 -1.08
N GLN A 118 7.75 -2.32 -1.87
CA GLN A 118 7.62 -2.51 -3.31
C GLN A 118 6.65 -3.65 -3.65
N THR A 119 6.78 -4.79 -2.98
CA THR A 119 5.91 -5.96 -3.21
C THR A 119 4.45 -5.62 -2.90
N ILE A 120 4.18 -4.91 -1.80
CA ILE A 120 2.82 -4.48 -1.43
C ILE A 120 2.27 -3.45 -2.41
N ILE A 121 3.08 -2.49 -2.84
CA ILE A 121 2.67 -1.47 -3.82
C ILE A 121 2.28 -2.14 -5.15
N HIS A 122 3.11 -3.05 -5.67
CA HIS A 122 2.79 -3.79 -6.90
C HIS A 122 1.47 -4.57 -6.77
N PHE A 123 1.25 -5.27 -5.65
CA PHE A 123 -0.03 -5.95 -5.40
C PHE A 123 -1.23 -4.97 -5.47
N CYS A 124 -1.10 -3.78 -4.88
CA CYS A 124 -2.15 -2.78 -4.94
C CYS A 124 -2.37 -2.24 -6.37
N GLU A 125 -1.31 -2.08 -7.16
CA GLU A 125 -1.42 -1.70 -8.58
C GLU A 125 -2.20 -2.74 -9.39
N ASP A 126 -1.84 -4.02 -9.26
CA ASP A 126 -2.52 -5.13 -9.94
C ASP A 126 -3.99 -5.22 -9.53
N THR A 127 -4.26 -5.04 -8.23
CA THR A 127 -5.63 -5.03 -7.69
C THR A 127 -6.46 -3.89 -8.28
N LEU A 128 -5.89 -2.69 -8.37
CA LEU A 128 -6.55 -1.51 -8.94
C LEU A 128 -6.79 -1.68 -10.45
N ALA A 129 -5.84 -2.26 -11.19
CA ALA A 129 -6.01 -2.57 -12.60
C ALA A 129 -7.14 -3.58 -12.82
N GLY A 130 -7.18 -4.67 -12.06
CA GLY A 130 -8.25 -5.66 -12.13
C GLY A 130 -9.63 -5.10 -11.73
N LEU A 131 -9.69 -4.14 -10.81
CA LEU A 131 -10.93 -3.41 -10.50
C LEU A 131 -11.39 -2.55 -11.69
N ALA A 132 -10.47 -1.86 -12.37
CA ALA A 132 -10.80 -1.04 -13.54
C ALA A 132 -11.29 -1.87 -14.74
N GLU A 133 -10.76 -3.08 -14.94
CA GLU A 133 -11.20 -3.99 -16.01
C GLU A 133 -12.63 -4.50 -15.77
N ARG A 134 -12.94 -4.93 -14.55
CA ARG A 134 -14.30 -5.41 -14.18
C ARG A 134 -15.38 -4.36 -14.40
N ASP A 135 -15.08 -3.09 -14.12
CA ASP A 135 -16.03 -2.00 -14.34
C ASP A 135 -16.33 -1.82 -15.84
N ARG A 136 -15.30 -1.92 -16.71
CA ARG A 136 -15.48 -1.84 -18.17
C ARG A 136 -16.32 -2.99 -18.72
N GLU A 137 -16.08 -4.21 -18.24
CA GLU A 137 -16.87 -5.38 -18.63
C GLU A 137 -18.34 -5.25 -18.22
N THR A 138 -18.59 -4.74 -17.01
CA THR A 138 -19.94 -4.51 -16.48
C THR A 138 -20.67 -3.44 -17.32
N GLN A 139 -19.98 -2.34 -17.65
CA GLN A 139 -20.52 -1.29 -18.52
C GLN A 139 -20.87 -1.83 -19.92
N ASN A 140 -19.99 -2.64 -20.53
CA ASN A 140 -20.20 -3.20 -21.87
C ASN A 140 -21.36 -4.20 -21.93
N ARG A 141 -21.59 -4.99 -20.87
CA ARG A 141 -22.74 -5.91 -20.78
C ARG A 141 -24.06 -5.15 -20.71
N HIS A 142 -24.12 -4.08 -19.93
CA HIS A 142 -25.33 -3.26 -19.80
C HIS A 142 -25.73 -2.60 -21.12
N VAL A 143 -24.77 -2.08 -21.88
CA VAL A 143 -25.01 -1.51 -23.23
C VAL A 143 -25.51 -2.58 -24.23
N SER A 144 -25.04 -3.83 -24.10
CA SER A 144 -25.44 -4.92 -24.99
C SER A 144 -26.89 -5.38 -24.77
N ASP A 145 -27.37 -5.39 -23.53
CA ASP A 145 -28.77 -5.75 -23.18
C ASP A 145 -29.78 -4.65 -23.58
N GLU A 146 -29.40 -3.38 -23.48
CA GLU A 146 -30.27 -2.26 -23.93
C GLU A 146 -30.37 -2.13 -25.47
N SER A 147 -29.46 -2.77 -26.20
CA SER A 147 -29.40 -2.74 -27.67
C SER A 147 -30.20 -3.86 -28.35
N ALA A 148 -30.80 -4.77 -27.58
CA ALA A 148 -31.62 -5.85 -28.14
C ALA A 148 -32.95 -5.27 -28.65
N PRO A 149 -33.31 -5.45 -29.94
CA PRO A 149 -34.56 -4.92 -30.46
C PRO A 149 -35.73 -5.61 -29.75
N SER A 150 -36.64 -4.81 -29.19
CA SER A 150 -37.94 -5.27 -28.72
C SER A 150 -38.67 -5.88 -29.93
N GLY A 151 -38.73 -7.20 -29.99
CA GLY A 151 -39.42 -7.90 -31.06
C GLY A 151 -40.91 -7.55 -31.08
N ASP A 152 -41.38 -7.17 -32.27
CA ASP A 152 -42.80 -7.12 -32.67
C ASP A 152 -43.44 -8.52 -32.66
#